data_AF-A0A4V1T535-F1
#
_entry.id   AF-A0A4V1T535-F1
#
_cell.length_a   1.000
_cell.length_b   1.000
_cell.length_c   1.000
_cell.angle_alpha   90.00
_cell.angle_beta   90.00
_cell.angle_gamma   90.00
#
_symmetry.space_group_name_H-M   'P 1'
#
loop_
_entity.id
_entity.type
_entity.pdbx_description
1 polymer ?
#
loop_
_entity_poly.entity_id
_entity_poly.type
_entity_poly.pdbx_seq_one_letter_code
_entity_poly.pdbx_strand_id
1 'polypeptide(L)'
;MFAAPLLSMLALAAAPADDRPLQQVLASPSYTAAVSQLGREHDRIVEDIITLTEIPAPPFAETKRGAAYLDMLKQAGLEDVEVDAEGNVMGLYRGTNAPGGKLVMLAAHLDTVFAADTDVKVRRE
;
A
#
# COMPACT_ATOMS: atom_id res chain seq x y z
N MET A 1 44.41 22.17 -31.42
CA MET A 1 44.53 21.98 -29.95
C MET A 1 43.16 22.20 -29.33
N PHE A 2 42.43 21.14 -29.00
CA PHE A 2 41.32 21.22 -28.03
C PHE A 2 41.32 19.91 -27.25
N ALA A 3 41.70 19.98 -25.98
CA ALA A 3 41.66 18.87 -25.04
C ALA A 3 40.31 18.91 -24.31
N ALA A 4 39.52 17.84 -24.41
CA ALA A 4 38.29 17.68 -23.64
C ALA A 4 38.63 17.14 -22.24
N PRO A 5 38.05 17.68 -21.15
CA PRO A 5 38.29 17.14 -19.82
C PRO A 5 37.41 15.90 -19.59
N LEU A 6 38.02 14.80 -19.18
CA LEU A 6 37.30 13.67 -18.60
C LEU A 6 36.78 14.09 -17.21
N LEU A 7 35.46 14.25 -17.08
CA LEU A 7 34.82 14.26 -15.77
C LEU A 7 34.82 12.82 -15.23
N SER A 8 35.58 12.58 -14.16
CA SER A 8 35.55 11.33 -13.41
C SER A 8 34.28 11.29 -12.56
N MET A 9 33.35 10.39 -12.88
CA MET A 9 32.21 10.07 -12.03
C MET A 9 32.71 9.23 -10.85
N LEU A 10 32.77 9.82 -9.66
CA LEU A 10 32.92 9.07 -8.42
C LEU A 10 31.58 8.39 -8.12
N ALA A 11 31.49 7.09 -8.38
CA ALA A 11 30.35 6.30 -7.93
C ALA A 11 30.38 6.26 -6.39
N LEU A 12 29.41 6.92 -5.75
CA LEU A 12 29.19 6.81 -4.32
C LEU A 12 28.58 5.41 -4.07
N ALA A 13 29.42 4.44 -3.75
CA ALA A 13 28.94 3.14 -3.30
C ALA A 13 28.14 3.36 -2.00
N ALA A 14 26.85 2.99 -2.01
CA ALA A 14 26.04 2.98 -0.80
C ALA A 14 26.71 2.06 0.23
N ALA A 15 26.88 2.54 1.47
CA ALA A 15 27.33 1.69 2.56
C ALA A 15 26.38 0.48 2.71
N PRO A 16 26.89 -0.71 3.07
CA PRO A 16 26.02 -1.87 3.31
C PRO A 16 25.00 -1.52 4.40
N ALA A 17 23.74 -1.82 4.14
CA ALA A 17 22.67 -1.59 5.11
C ALA A 17 22.90 -2.45 6.36
N ASP A 18 22.71 -1.86 7.54
CA ASP A 18 22.71 -2.59 8.80
C ASP A 18 21.36 -3.30 8.96
N ASP A 19 21.34 -4.61 8.75
CA ASP A 19 20.12 -5.42 8.81
C ASP A 19 19.71 -5.81 10.24
N ARG A 20 20.50 -5.47 11.27
CA ARG A 20 20.19 -5.85 12.67
C ARG A 20 18.78 -5.43 13.12
N PRO A 21 18.28 -4.22 12.81
CA PRO A 21 16.90 -3.84 13.16
C PRO A 21 15.85 -4.72 12.49
N LEU A 22 16.05 -5.10 11.23
CA LEU A 22 15.16 -6.02 10.52
C LEU A 22 15.15 -7.40 11.21
N GLN A 23 16.33 -7.94 11.52
CA GLN A 23 16.44 -9.22 12.20
C GLN A 23 15.75 -9.23 13.57
N GLN A 24 15.83 -8.12 14.31
CA GLN A 24 15.11 -7.96 15.58
C GLN A 24 13.59 -8.00 15.39
N VAL A 25 13.06 -7.35 14.35
CA VAL A 25 11.62 -7.38 14.03
C VAL A 25 11.19 -8.80 13.65
N LEU A 26 11.94 -9.45 12.74
CA LEU A 26 11.62 -10.81 12.26
C LEU A 26 11.62 -11.84 13.40
N ALA A 27 12.50 -11.68 14.39
CA ALA A 27 12.57 -12.56 15.57
C ALA A 27 11.52 -12.24 16.65
N SER A 28 10.74 -11.16 16.49
CA SER A 28 9.79 -10.72 17.53
C SER A 28 8.52 -11.59 17.58
N PRO A 29 7.95 -11.84 18.78
CA PRO A 29 6.65 -12.52 18.89
C PRO A 29 5.52 -11.80 18.16
N SER A 30 5.56 -10.46 18.11
CA SER A 30 4.61 -9.63 17.38
C SER A 30 4.62 -9.89 15.88
N TYR A 31 5.80 -10.08 15.28
CA TYR A 31 5.91 -10.43 13.87
C TYR A 31 5.30 -11.80 13.58
N THR A 32 5.64 -12.80 14.38
CA THR A 32 5.06 -14.16 14.26
C THR A 32 3.54 -14.13 14.40
N ALA A 33 3.01 -13.35 15.35
CA ALA A 33 1.56 -13.19 15.54
C ALA A 33 0.91 -12.50 14.33
N ALA A 34 1.53 -11.47 13.76
CA ALA A 34 1.04 -10.75 12.58
C ALA A 34 1.00 -11.67 11.35
N VAL A 35 2.07 -12.41 11.07
CA VAL A 35 2.10 -13.39 9.95
C VAL A 35 1.04 -14.48 10.14
N SER A 36 0.88 -14.98 11.36
CA SER A 36 -0.16 -15.97 11.68
C SER A 36 -1.56 -15.42 11.47
N GLN A 37 -1.79 -14.14 11.77
CA GLN A 37 -3.06 -13.48 11.51
C GLN A 37 -3.33 -13.36 10.01
N LEU A 38 -2.33 -12.97 9.21
CA LEU A 38 -2.47 -12.93 7.74
C LEU A 38 -2.86 -14.30 7.18
N GLY A 39 -2.28 -15.39 7.71
CA GLY A 39 -2.65 -16.74 7.32
C GLY A 39 -4.10 -17.10 7.67
N ARG A 40 -4.58 -16.72 8.86
CA ARG A 40 -5.99 -16.95 9.28
C ARG A 40 -6.99 -16.14 8.46
N GLU A 41 -6.60 -14.93 8.06
CA GLU A 41 -7.46 -13.98 7.35
C GLU A 41 -7.37 -14.12 5.83
N HIS A 42 -6.62 -15.10 5.31
CA HIS A 42 -6.32 -15.24 3.89
C HIS A 42 -7.58 -15.17 3.01
N ASP A 43 -8.60 -15.97 3.33
CA ASP A 43 -9.82 -16.03 2.52
C ASP A 43 -10.56 -14.69 2.49
N ARG A 44 -10.62 -13.99 3.64
CA ARG A 44 -11.22 -12.66 3.73
C ARG A 44 -10.43 -11.64 2.91
N ILE A 45 -9.09 -11.66 3.00
CA ILE A 45 -8.21 -10.78 2.23
C ILE A 45 -8.39 -11.01 0.73
N VAL A 46 -8.49 -12.26 0.29
CA VAL A 46 -8.75 -12.59 -1.12
C VAL A 46 -10.10 -12.04 -1.54
N GLU A 47 -11.16 -12.20 -0.73
CA GLU A 47 -12.49 -11.67 -1.05
C GLU A 47 -12.54 -10.14 -1.11
N ASP A 48 -11.84 -9.46 -0.20
CA ASP A 48 -11.68 -8.01 -0.20
C ASP A 48 -10.98 -7.53 -1.49
N ILE A 49 -9.93 -8.23 -1.92
CA ILE A 49 -9.22 -7.95 -3.18
C ILE A 49 -10.15 -8.16 -4.38
N ILE A 50 -10.90 -9.27 -4.43
CA ILE A 50 -11.86 -9.54 -5.50
C ILE A 50 -12.89 -8.41 -5.57
N THR A 51 -13.50 -8.08 -4.43
CA THR A 51 -14.52 -7.03 -4.31
C THR A 51 -14.04 -5.70 -4.89
N LEU A 52 -12.83 -5.26 -4.56
CA LEU A 52 -12.28 -4.00 -5.09
C LEU A 52 -11.85 -4.11 -6.56
N THR A 53 -11.16 -5.19 -6.93
CA THR A 53 -10.55 -5.32 -8.25
C THR A 53 -11.54 -5.61 -9.36
N GLU A 54 -12.71 -6.17 -9.04
CA GLU A 54 -13.82 -6.33 -9.99
C GLU A 54 -14.58 -5.04 -10.31
N ILE A 55 -14.26 -3.92 -9.63
CA ILE A 55 -14.79 -2.59 -9.98
C ILE A 55 -13.86 -1.97 -11.01
N PRO A 56 -14.28 -1.71 -12.26
CA PRO A 56 -13.42 -1.04 -13.24
C PRO A 56 -12.92 0.32 -12.72
N ALA A 57 -11.61 0.55 -12.85
CA ALA A 57 -10.97 1.81 -12.49
C ALA A 57 -9.79 2.06 -13.45
N PRO A 58 -10.03 2.42 -14.73
CA PRO A 58 -8.96 2.94 -15.58
C PRO A 58 -8.39 4.23 -14.98
N PRO A 59 -7.22 4.70 -15.45
CA PRO A 59 -6.61 5.91 -14.92
C PRO A 59 -7.57 7.10 -14.99
N PHE A 60 -7.70 7.86 -13.90
CA PHE A 60 -8.59 9.00 -13.71
C PHE A 60 -10.11 8.68 -13.65
N ALA A 61 -10.49 7.41 -13.51
CA ALA A 61 -11.88 6.98 -13.36
C ALA A 61 -12.10 6.11 -12.10
N GLU A 62 -11.39 6.41 -11.02
CA GLU A 62 -11.31 5.61 -9.81
C GLU A 62 -12.50 5.82 -8.86
N THR A 63 -13.34 6.84 -9.07
CA THR A 63 -14.37 7.31 -8.12
C THR A 63 -15.23 6.18 -7.55
N LYS A 64 -15.70 5.25 -8.37
CA LYS A 64 -16.55 4.13 -7.92
C LYS A 64 -15.78 3.16 -7.01
N ARG A 65 -14.55 2.82 -7.38
CA ARG A 65 -13.67 1.94 -6.58
C ARG A 65 -13.23 2.65 -5.30
N GLY A 66 -12.92 3.94 -5.37
CA GLY A 66 -12.62 4.79 -4.23
C GLY A 66 -13.75 4.83 -3.20
N ALA A 67 -15.00 4.98 -3.65
CA ALA A 67 -16.16 4.93 -2.74
C ALA A 67 -16.29 3.59 -2.02
N ALA A 68 -16.08 2.46 -2.72
CA ALA A 68 -16.07 1.14 -2.10
C ALA A 68 -14.91 1.00 -1.09
N TYR A 69 -13.72 1.48 -1.44
CA TYR A 69 -12.57 1.45 -0.54
C TYR A 69 -12.77 2.32 0.71
N LEU A 70 -13.39 3.49 0.57
CA LEU A 70 -13.77 4.37 1.69
C LEU A 70 -14.65 3.63 2.70
N ASP A 71 -15.66 2.91 2.21
CA ASP A 71 -16.56 2.13 3.06
C ASP A 71 -15.83 0.96 3.72
N MET A 72 -14.87 0.31 3.04
CA MET A 72 -14.04 -0.73 3.63
C MET A 72 -13.12 -0.18 4.74
N LEU A 73 -12.53 1.01 4.59
CA LEU A 73 -11.75 1.64 5.66
C LEU A 73 -12.60 1.92 6.89
N LYS A 74 -13.83 2.42 6.72
CA LYS A 74 -14.78 2.62 7.81
C LYS A 74 -15.15 1.31 8.50
N GLN A 75 -15.44 0.26 7.73
CA GLN A 75 -15.79 -1.06 8.25
C GLN A 75 -14.62 -1.73 9.00
N ALA A 76 -13.39 -1.48 8.56
CA ALA A 76 -12.17 -1.91 9.25
C ALA A 76 -11.88 -1.10 10.54
N GLY A 77 -12.70 -0.10 10.85
CA GLY A 77 -12.61 0.68 12.09
C GLY A 77 -11.54 1.77 12.07
N LEU A 78 -11.13 2.23 10.88
CA LEU A 78 -10.26 3.40 10.79
C LEU A 78 -11.03 4.67 11.15
N GLU A 79 -10.30 5.65 11.67
CA GLU A 79 -10.78 6.99 12.01
C GLU A 79 -10.38 7.99 10.91
N ASP A 80 -10.89 9.21 11.00
CA ASP A 80 -10.55 10.32 10.08
C ASP A 80 -10.63 9.89 8.60
N VAL A 81 -11.63 9.08 8.26
CA VAL A 81 -11.77 8.49 6.93
C VAL A 81 -12.36 9.53 5.97
N GLU A 82 -11.61 9.89 4.94
CA GLU A 82 -11.95 10.99 4.03
C GLU A 82 -11.57 10.71 2.57
N VAL A 83 -12.09 11.57 1.69
CA VAL A 83 -11.67 11.71 0.30
C VAL A 83 -11.20 13.14 0.10
N ASP A 84 -9.98 13.35 -0.38
CA ASP A 84 -9.46 14.69 -0.67
C ASP A 84 -9.97 15.25 -2.01
N ALA A 85 -9.51 16.44 -2.39
CA ALA A 85 -9.95 17.11 -3.61
C ALA A 85 -9.46 16.40 -4.89
N GLU A 86 -8.36 15.66 -4.79
CA GLU A 86 -7.74 14.87 -5.85
C GLU A 86 -8.38 13.48 -6.01
N GLY A 87 -9.21 13.06 -5.05
CA GLY A 87 -9.90 11.77 -5.05
C GLY A 87 -9.14 10.65 -4.32
N ASN A 88 -8.07 10.98 -3.59
CA ASN A 88 -7.38 10.01 -2.74
C ASN A 88 -8.27 9.64 -1.56
N VAL A 89 -8.33 8.36 -1.27
CA VAL A 89 -9.10 7.82 -0.15
C VAL A 89 -8.15 7.45 0.97
N MET A 90 -8.34 8.06 2.13
CA MET A 90 -7.43 7.93 3.27
C MET A 90 -8.21 7.63 4.56
N GLY A 91 -7.51 7.02 5.51
CA GLY A 91 -8.01 6.79 6.86
C GLY A 91 -6.84 6.60 7.82
N LEU A 92 -7.10 6.83 9.10
CA LEU A 92 -6.11 6.77 10.17
C LEU A 92 -6.40 5.59 11.10
N TYR A 93 -5.41 4.70 11.23
CA TYR A 93 -5.40 3.71 12.32
C TYR A 93 -4.58 4.27 13.49
N ARG A 94 -5.23 4.59 14.61
CA ARG A 94 -4.54 5.09 15.80
C ARG A 94 -3.85 3.95 16.55
N GLY A 95 -2.52 4.05 16.66
CA GLY A 95 -1.74 3.17 17.53
C GLY A 95 -1.98 3.45 19.01
N THR A 96 -1.38 2.62 19.87
CA THR A 96 -1.54 2.70 21.34
C THR A 96 -0.61 3.70 22.02
N ASN A 97 0.31 4.32 21.26
CA ASN A 97 1.25 5.31 21.80
C ASN A 97 0.59 6.68 22.00
N ALA A 98 1.23 7.52 22.82
CA ALA A 98 0.77 8.90 23.03
C ALA A 98 0.69 9.70 21.71
N PRO A 99 -0.23 10.68 21.61
CA PRO A 99 -0.32 11.57 20.46
C PRO A 99 1.02 12.25 20.15
N GLY A 100 1.32 12.46 18.86
CA GLY A 100 2.59 13.07 18.40
C GLY A 100 3.74 12.08 18.20
N GLY A 101 3.48 10.77 18.28
CA GLY A 101 4.43 9.73 17.90
C GLY A 101 4.73 9.68 16.39
N LYS A 102 5.57 8.73 15.97
CA LYS A 102 5.89 8.50 14.56
C LYS A 102 4.65 8.03 13.79
N LEU A 103 4.41 8.63 12.63
CA LEU A 103 3.38 8.20 11.68
C LEU A 103 4.00 7.32 10.60
N VAL A 104 3.31 6.23 10.24
CA VAL A 104 3.65 5.39 9.10
C VAL A 104 2.53 5.51 8.08
N MET A 105 2.87 5.92 6.86
CA MET A 105 1.91 5.97 5.74
C MET A 105 2.07 4.71 4.89
N LEU A 106 0.96 4.02 4.66
CA LEU A 106 0.84 2.94 3.70
C LEU A 106 0.05 3.49 2.51
N ALA A 107 0.65 3.50 1.32
CA ALA A 107 0.04 4.05 0.12
C ALA A 107 0.07 3.03 -1.02
N ALA A 108 -1.04 2.94 -1.75
CA ALA A 108 -1.20 2.18 -2.98
C ALA A 108 -2.14 2.94 -3.91
N HIS A 109 -2.05 2.70 -5.21
CA HIS A 109 -2.90 3.35 -6.20
C HIS A 109 -4.16 2.51 -6.47
N LEU A 110 -5.28 3.17 -6.78
CA LEU A 110 -6.57 2.51 -7.03
C LEU A 110 -6.82 2.17 -8.50
N ASP A 111 -6.13 2.84 -9.42
CA ASP A 111 -6.29 2.67 -10.86
C ASP A 111 -5.68 1.36 -11.37
N THR A 112 -6.07 1.02 -12.60
CA THR A 112 -5.63 -0.18 -13.31
C THR A 112 -5.26 0.17 -14.73
N VAL A 113 -4.52 -0.72 -15.38
CA VAL A 113 -4.13 -0.57 -16.79
C VAL A 113 -5.23 -0.99 -17.77
N PHE A 114 -6.33 -1.58 -17.30
CA PHE A 114 -7.40 -2.11 -18.14
C PHE A 114 -8.37 -1.02 -18.59
N ALA A 115 -8.89 -1.16 -19.81
CA ALA A 115 -9.94 -0.29 -20.31
C ALA A 115 -11.26 -0.53 -19.56
N ALA A 116 -12.16 0.46 -19.57
CA ALA A 116 -13.42 0.43 -18.82
C ALA A 116 -14.34 -0.75 -19.17
N ASP A 117 -14.24 -1.28 -20.39
CA ASP A 117 -15.02 -2.39 -20.93
C ASP A 117 -14.36 -3.77 -20.78
N THR A 118 -13.16 -3.82 -20.17
CA THR A 118 -12.48 -5.09 -19.90
C THR A 118 -13.27 -5.91 -18.87
N ASP A 119 -13.54 -7.18 -19.17
CA ASP A 119 -14.11 -8.11 -18.19
C ASP A 119 -13.06 -8.40 -17.10
N VAL A 120 -13.20 -7.73 -15.95
CA VAL A 120 -12.33 -7.87 -14.78
C VAL A 120 -12.87 -8.89 -13.77
N LYS A 121 -13.84 -9.73 -14.17
CA LYS A 121 -14.41 -10.74 -13.27
C LYS A 121 -13.43 -11.86 -12.97
N VAL A 122 -13.33 -12.20 -11.70
CA VAL A 122 -12.45 -13.26 -11.22
C VAL A 122 -13.01 -14.62 -11.62
N ARG A 123 -12.13 -15.48 -12.11
CA ARG A 123 -12.43 -16.86 -12.50
C ARG A 123 -11.69 -17.80 -11.55
N ARG A 124 -12.36 -18.85 -11.10
CA ARG A 124 -11.79 -19.93 -10.28
C ARG A 124 -11.96 -21.22 -11.07
N GLU A 125 -10.89 -21.66 -11.71
CA GLU A 125 -10.80 -22.87 -12.52
C GLU A 125 -9.77 -23.85 -11.96
#